data_AF-A0AAV5T039-F1
#
_entry.id   AF-A0AAV5T039-F1
#
_cell.length_a   1.000
_cell.length_b   1.000
_cell.length_c   1.000
_cell.angle_alpha   90.00
_cell.angle_beta   90.00
_cell.angle_gamma   90.00
#
_symmetry.space_group_name_H-M   'P 1'
#
loop_
_entity.id
_entity.type
_entity.pdbx_description
1 polymer ?
#
loop_
_entity_poly.entity_id
_entity_poly.type
_entity_poly.pdbx_seq_one_letter_code
_entity_poly.pdbx_strand_id
1 'polypeptide(L)'
;KKELLEYTNIYQVDDGTIFYHEYRHTPQRLYVKWQIFSEETKYLREISVHGPHGNSLFFESQGKIYKARFTEADGVVVSIVRE
;
A
#
# COMPACT_ATOMS: atom_id res chain seq x y z
N LYS A 1 12.86 15.46 -14.40
CA LYS A 1 11.56 14.93 -14.85
C LYS A 1 10.66 14.92 -13.61
N LYS A 2 9.69 15.84 -13.48
CA LYS A 2 8.79 15.90 -12.32
C LYS A 2 7.71 14.85 -12.58
N GLU A 3 7.89 13.64 -12.06
CA GLU A 3 6.84 12.62 -12.14
C GLU A 3 5.65 13.12 -11.34
N LEU A 4 4.54 13.32 -12.05
CA LEU A 4 3.31 13.85 -11.48
C LEU A 4 2.72 12.79 -10.54
N LEU A 5 2.66 13.12 -9.25
CA LEU A 5 1.95 12.40 -8.19
C LEU A 5 0.42 12.29 -8.44
N GLU A 6 -0.08 12.68 -9.61
CA GLU A 6 -1.51 12.73 -9.98
C GLU A 6 -2.20 11.37 -9.90
N TYR A 7 -1.43 10.28 -9.92
CA TYR A 7 -1.94 8.91 -9.82
C TYR A 7 -1.37 8.16 -8.61
N THR A 8 -0.97 8.88 -7.57
CA THR A 8 -0.44 8.28 -6.33
C THR A 8 -1.16 8.84 -5.12
N ASN A 9 -1.88 7.97 -4.41
CA ASN A 9 -2.38 8.28 -3.08
C ASN A 9 -1.33 7.94 -2.04
N ILE A 10 -1.30 8.72 -0.95
CA ILE A 10 -0.32 8.57 0.13
C ILE A 10 -1.09 8.40 1.44
N TYR A 11 -0.73 7.37 2.21
CA TYR A 11 -1.37 7.04 3.47
C TYR A 11 -0.31 6.81 4.54
N GLN A 12 -0.40 7.54 5.65
CA GLN A 12 0.47 7.34 6.81
C GLN A 12 -0.29 6.56 7.88
N VAL A 13 0.35 5.55 8.46
CA VAL A 13 -0.18 4.77 9.60
C VAL A 13 0.48 5.19 10.92
N ASP A 14 -0.01 4.70 12.05
CA ASP A 14 0.31 5.22 13.39
C ASP A 14 1.80 5.13 13.76
N ASP A 15 2.53 4.10 13.29
CA ASP A 15 3.98 3.97 13.50
C ASP A 15 4.84 4.88 12.60
N GLY A 16 4.21 5.68 11.74
CA GLY A 16 4.88 6.58 10.82
C GLY A 16 5.20 5.97 9.46
N THR A 17 4.90 4.69 9.22
CA THR A 17 5.06 4.07 7.89
C THR A 17 4.17 4.79 6.87
N ILE A 18 4.72 5.08 5.70
CA ILE A 18 4.02 5.71 4.59
C ILE A 18 3.82 4.71 3.46
N PHE A 19 2.56 4.41 3.17
CA PHE A 19 2.13 3.63 2.01
C PHE A 19 1.84 4.55 0.83
N TYR A 20 2.35 4.16 -0.32
CA TYR A 20 2.10 4.78 -1.61
C TYR A 20 1.27 3.82 -2.46
N HIS A 21 0.15 4.32 -2.96
CA HIS A 21 -0.76 3.59 -3.83
C HIS A 21 -0.74 4.24 -5.21
N GLU A 22 -0.02 3.63 -6.15
CA GLU A 22 0.00 4.04 -7.55
C GLU A 22 -1.10 3.29 -8.32
N TYR A 23 -2.08 4.03 -8.81
CA TYR A 23 -3.30 3.49 -9.44
C TYR A 23 -3.42 3.81 -10.93
N ARG A 24 -2.34 4.29 -11.57
CA ARG A 24 -2.33 4.63 -13.00
C ARG A 24 -2.51 3.41 -13.91
N HIS A 25 -1.98 2.27 -13.50
CA HIS A 25 -1.91 1.05 -14.30
C HIS A 25 -2.42 -0.15 -13.51
N THR A 26 -2.87 -1.18 -14.22
CA THR A 26 -3.25 -2.47 -13.65
C THR A 26 -2.20 -3.51 -14.06
N PRO A 27 -1.62 -4.30 -13.13
CA PRO A 27 -1.91 -4.31 -11.70
C PRO A 27 -1.46 -3.00 -11.02
N GLN A 28 -2.27 -2.55 -10.07
CA GLN A 28 -1.95 -1.39 -9.26
C GLN A 28 -0.83 -1.73 -8.29
N ARG A 29 -0.13 -0.71 -7.82
CA ARG A 29 1.08 -0.87 -7.03
C ARG A 29 0.88 -0.27 -5.65
N LEU A 30 1.07 -1.08 -4.61
CA LEU A 30 1.14 -0.65 -3.23
C LEU A 30 2.57 -0.82 -2.73
N TYR A 31 3.21 0.25 -2.28
CA TYR A 31 4.60 0.19 -1.87
C TYR A 31 4.92 1.09 -0.69
N VAL A 32 6.01 0.78 -0.01
CA VAL A 32 6.60 1.59 1.06
C VAL A 32 8.02 1.94 0.65
N LYS A 33 8.38 3.22 0.78
CA LYS A 33 9.79 3.63 0.69
C LYS A 33 10.43 3.42 2.06
N TRP A 34 11.43 2.55 2.11
CA TRP A 34 12.14 2.22 3.33
C TRP A 34 13.62 2.58 3.14
N GLN A 35 14.23 3.19 4.16
CA GLN A 35 15.57 3.80 4.03
C GLN A 35 15.68 4.77 2.84
N ILE A 36 16.90 5.21 2.51
CA ILE A 36 17.11 6.24 1.47
C ILE A 36 16.90 5.66 0.06
N PHE A 37 17.00 4.33 -0.11
CA PHE A 37 17.08 3.70 -1.43
C PHE A 37 16.27 2.41 -1.61
N SER A 38 15.63 1.86 -0.58
CA SER A 38 14.85 0.62 -0.73
C SER A 38 13.36 0.89 -0.85
N GLU A 39 12.71 0.03 -1.60
CA GLU A 39 11.29 0.13 -1.91
C GLU A 39 10.69 -1.27 -1.89
N GLU A 40 9.76 -1.48 -0.97
CA GLU A 40 9.07 -2.76 -0.84
C GLU A 40 7.71 -2.65 -1.50
N THR A 41 7.50 -3.44 -2.54
CA THR A 41 6.36 -3.31 -3.45
C THR A 41 5.51 -4.58 -3.50
N LYS A 42 4.19 -4.40 -3.50
CA LYS A 42 3.19 -5.41 -3.87
C LYS A 42 2.37 -4.93 -5.05
N TYR A 43 2.22 -5.81 -6.04
CA TYR A 43 1.34 -5.61 -7.18
C TYR A 43 0.02 -6.33 -6.92
N LEU A 44 -1.08 -5.58 -6.95
CA LEU A 44 -2.41 -6.08 -6.65
C LEU A 44 -3.37 -5.70 -7.77
N ARG A 45 -4.32 -6.58 -8.07
CA ARG A 45 -5.34 -6.29 -9.07
C ARG A 45 -6.41 -5.45 -8.41
N GLU A 46 -6.73 -4.30 -9.02
CA GLU A 46 -7.89 -3.44 -8.69
C GLU A 46 -8.11 -3.26 -7.18
N ILE A 47 -7.46 -2.24 -6.64
CA ILE A 47 -7.47 -1.95 -5.20
C ILE A 47 -8.36 -0.74 -4.95
N SER A 48 -9.26 -0.85 -3.98
CA SER A 48 -10.01 0.29 -3.43
C SER A 48 -9.58 0.50 -1.98
N VAL A 49 -8.84 1.58 -1.71
CA VAL A 49 -8.30 1.84 -0.37
C VAL A 49 -9.37 2.45 0.53
N HIS A 50 -9.60 1.85 1.69
CA HIS A 50 -10.51 2.38 2.71
C HIS A 50 -9.82 3.38 3.64
N GLY A 51 -8.52 3.20 3.87
CA GLY A 51 -7.69 4.11 4.65
C GLY A 51 -6.83 3.41 5.70
N PRO A 52 -5.97 4.17 6.41
CA PRO A 52 -5.14 3.66 7.49
C PRO A 52 -5.95 3.49 8.79
N HIS A 53 -5.61 2.47 9.57
CA HIS A 53 -6.08 2.29 10.94
C HIS A 53 -5.07 1.45 11.73
N GLY A 54 -4.57 1.96 12.86
CA GLY A 54 -3.43 1.36 13.54
C GLY A 54 -2.20 1.37 12.63
N ASN A 55 -1.33 0.36 12.77
CA ASN A 55 -0.14 0.17 11.91
C ASN A 55 -0.47 -0.58 10.61
N SER A 56 -1.62 -0.30 9.98
CA SER A 56 -2.06 -1.02 8.77
C SER A 56 -2.90 -0.17 7.84
N LEU A 57 -2.75 -0.42 6.53
CA LEU A 57 -3.60 0.13 5.48
C LEU A 57 -4.67 -0.89 5.08
N PHE A 58 -5.93 -0.51 5.14
CA PHE A 58 -7.05 -1.37 4.77
C PHE A 58 -7.54 -1.05 3.36
N PHE A 59 -7.84 -2.10 2.59
CA PHE A 59 -8.32 -1.96 1.23
C PHE A 59 -9.12 -3.19 0.79
N GLU A 60 -9.96 -2.99 -0.21
CA GLU A 60 -10.69 -4.05 -0.90
C GLU A 60 -9.99 -4.42 -2.21
N SER A 61 -9.98 -5.72 -2.52
CA SER A 61 -9.58 -6.24 -3.82
C SER A 61 -10.37 -7.51 -4.11
N GLN A 62 -10.95 -7.60 -5.31
CA GLN A 62 -11.73 -8.79 -5.74
C GLN A 62 -12.84 -9.19 -4.75
N GLY A 63 -13.52 -8.21 -4.14
CA GLY A 63 -14.59 -8.43 -3.16
C GLY A 63 -14.13 -8.85 -1.77
N LYS A 64 -12.81 -8.98 -1.53
CA LYS A 64 -12.23 -9.34 -0.23
C LYS A 64 -11.59 -8.12 0.41
N ILE A 65 -11.69 -8.02 1.74
CA ILE A 65 -11.02 -6.97 2.51
C ILE A 65 -9.67 -7.48 2.98
N TYR A 66 -8.62 -6.71 2.70
CA TYR A 66 -7.26 -6.96 3.10
C TYR A 66 -6.76 -5.85 4.01
N LYS A 67 -5.71 -6.18 4.76
CA LYS A 67 -4.84 -5.20 5.40
C LYS A 67 -3.40 -5.40 4.92
N ALA A 68 -2.72 -4.30 4.63
CA ALA A 68 -1.28 -4.24 4.42
C ALA A 68 -0.60 -3.68 5.67
N ARG A 69 0.48 -4.33 6.09
CA ARG A 69 1.40 -3.84 7.11
C ARG A 69 2.82 -3.86 6.56
N PHE A 70 3.66 -2.99 7.07
CA PHE A 70 5.09 -3.03 6.78
C PHE A 70 5.83 -3.68 7.93
N THR A 71 6.87 -4.44 7.63
CA THR A 71 7.84 -4.92 8.60
C THR A 71 9.22 -4.85 7.98
N GLU A 72 10.25 -4.60 8.79
CA GLU A 72 11.63 -4.57 8.30
C GLU A 72 12.10 -5.94 7.79
N ALA A 73 11.53 -7.04 8.32
CA ALA A 73 11.91 -8.40 7.94
C ALA A 73 11.26 -8.87 6.62
N ASP A 74 9.96 -8.59 6.45
CA ASP A 74 9.15 -9.18 5.35
C ASP A 74 8.67 -8.13 4.32
N GLY A 75 9.02 -6.85 4.51
CA GLY A 75 8.53 -5.75 3.69
C GLY A 75 7.03 -5.52 3.83
N VAL A 76 6.35 -5.27 2.71
CA VAL A 76 4.89 -5.09 2.68
C VAL A 76 4.20 -6.46 2.73
N VAL A 77 3.57 -6.76 3.87
CA VAL A 77 2.82 -7.99 4.10
C VAL A 77 1.33 -7.71 3.97
N VAL A 78 0.66 -8.44 3.09
CA VAL A 78 -0.79 -8.37 2.86
C VAL A 78 -1.45 -9.60 3.47
N SER A 79 -2.52 -9.40 4.22
CA SER A 79 -3.32 -10.47 4.81
C SER A 79 -4.81 -10.19 4.66
N ILE A 80 -5.61 -11.24 4.49
CA ILE A 80 -7.06 -11.12 4.39
C ILE A 80 -7.68 -10.86 5.77
N VAL A 81 -8.67 -9.98 5.81
CA VAL A 81 -9.44 -9.62 7.01
C VAL A 81 -10.86 -10.16 6.91
N ARG A 82 -11.44 -10.13 5.70
CA ARG A 82 -12.81 -10.59 5.43
C ARG A 82 -12.96 -11.10 4.00
N GLU A 83 -13.79 -12.12 3.82
CA GLU A 83 -14.23 -12.68 2.53
C GLU A 83 -15.60 -12.15 2.10
#